data_AF-A0A953ENI3-F1
#
_entry.id   AF-A0A953ENI3-F1
#
_cell.length_a   1.000
_cell.length_b   1.000
_cell.length_c   1.000
_cell.angle_alpha   90.00
_cell.angle_beta   90.00
_cell.angle_gamma   90.00
#
_symmetry.space_group_name_H-M   'P 1'
#
loop_
_entity.id
_entity.type
_entity.pdbx_description
1 polymer ?
#
loop_
_entity_poly.entity_id
_entity_poly.type
_entity_poly.pdbx_seq_one_letter_code
_entity_poly.pdbx_strand_id
1 'polypeptide(L)'
;MAHEEPAGERPLPADERPPDDTPVHTADLPATPTRDRNIVAAAWIEAPPELLKLANDLPAPDGPLVIVYKRRIGPWLLWRAGPARGADARYLAIRSDDLAVHSAFRLFPDGSGDGIGPSGTRHARFRAWKEDLLGRGDAHETAD
;
A
#
# COMPACT_ATOMS: atom_id res chain seq x y z
N MET A 1 -8.53 17.09 43.92
CA MET A 1 -9.15 16.05 43.07
C MET A 1 -9.40 16.73 41.73
N ALA A 2 -8.37 16.75 40.87
CA ALA A 2 -8.46 17.42 39.58
C ALA A 2 -9.18 16.50 38.59
N HIS A 3 -10.25 17.01 37.97
CA HIS A 3 -10.85 16.42 36.79
C HIS A 3 -9.89 16.62 35.62
N GLU A 4 -9.23 15.56 35.19
CA GLU A 4 -8.54 15.52 33.90
C GLU A 4 -9.50 14.93 32.87
N GLU A 5 -10.22 15.82 32.19
CA GLU A 5 -10.93 15.56 30.94
C GLU A 5 -10.03 16.00 29.76
N PRO A 6 -10.20 15.41 28.56
CA PRO A 6 -9.14 14.69 27.86
C PRO A 6 -8.23 15.59 27.02
N ALA A 7 -6.94 15.23 26.98
CA ALA A 7 -5.99 15.80 26.04
C ALA A 7 -6.53 15.64 24.61
N GLY A 8 -6.70 16.78 23.94
CA GLY A 8 -7.30 16.88 22.62
C GLY A 8 -6.77 15.84 21.64
N GLU A 9 -7.73 15.18 21.02
CA GLU A 9 -7.67 14.24 19.89
C GLU A 9 -6.70 14.72 18.79
N ARG A 10 -5.41 14.42 18.97
CA ARG A 10 -4.45 14.48 17.87
C ARG A 10 -4.80 13.30 16.97
N PRO A 11 -5.09 13.49 15.68
CA PRO A 11 -5.40 12.36 14.81
C PRO A 11 -4.24 11.37 14.85
N LEU A 12 -4.51 10.15 15.34
CA LEU A 12 -3.51 9.09 15.45
C LEU A 12 -2.79 8.94 14.10
N PRO A 13 -1.44 9.01 14.08
CA PRO A 13 -0.70 8.81 12.86
C PRO A 13 -1.00 7.40 12.33
N ALA A 14 -0.95 7.25 11.01
CA ALA A 14 -1.32 6.00 10.34
C ALA A 14 -0.50 4.77 10.79
N ASP A 15 0.57 4.95 11.55
CA ASP A 15 1.41 3.88 12.10
C ASP A 15 0.97 3.40 13.50
N GLU A 16 0.21 4.22 14.25
CA GLU A 16 -0.27 3.89 15.60
C GLU A 16 -1.69 3.30 15.62
N ARG A 17 -2.34 3.17 14.45
CA ARG A 17 -3.68 2.58 14.37
C ARG A 17 -3.60 1.06 14.49
N PRO A 18 -4.54 0.44 15.23
CA PRO A 18 -4.55 -1.00 15.38
C PRO A 18 -4.64 -1.67 13.99
N PRO A 19 -3.82 -2.70 13.73
CA PRO A 19 -4.00 -3.55 12.56
C PRO A 19 -5.38 -4.20 12.67
N ASP A 20 -6.13 -4.18 11.57
CA ASP A 20 -7.42 -4.84 11.44
C ASP A 20 -7.22 -6.09 10.59
N ASP A 21 -7.32 -7.25 11.26
CA ASP A 21 -7.28 -8.59 10.70
C ASP A 21 -8.66 -9.13 10.29
N THR A 22 -9.71 -8.30 10.33
CA THR A 22 -11.08 -8.68 9.93
C THR A 22 -11.10 -9.09 8.46
N PRO A 23 -11.56 -10.30 8.14
CA PRO A 23 -11.65 -10.79 6.77
C PRO A 23 -12.45 -9.83 5.88
N VAL A 24 -11.81 -9.28 4.86
CA VAL A 24 -12.41 -8.31 3.93
C VAL A 24 -12.27 -8.82 2.49
N HIS A 25 -13.32 -8.58 1.69
CA HIS A 25 -13.33 -8.87 0.26
C HIS A 25 -12.84 -7.69 -0.56
N THR A 26 -12.37 -7.96 -1.78
CA THR A 26 -11.91 -6.92 -2.72
C THR A 26 -12.97 -5.82 -2.94
N ALA A 27 -14.24 -6.22 -3.03
CA ALA A 27 -15.37 -5.31 -3.24
C ALA A 27 -15.71 -4.44 -2.01
N ASP A 28 -15.34 -4.90 -0.81
CA ASP A 28 -15.61 -4.22 0.47
C ASP A 28 -14.47 -3.28 0.88
N LEU A 29 -13.31 -3.36 0.20
CA LEU A 29 -12.19 -2.46 0.47
C LEU A 29 -12.57 -1.00 0.20
N PRO A 30 -12.41 -0.11 1.20
CA PRO A 30 -12.84 1.27 1.08
C PRO A 30 -11.98 2.02 0.06
N ALA A 31 -12.60 2.91 -0.73
CA ALA A 31 -11.88 3.72 -1.70
C ALA A 31 -10.86 4.68 -1.04
N THR A 32 -11.17 5.14 0.17
CA THR A 32 -10.32 6.04 0.98
C THR A 32 -9.73 5.31 2.18
N PRO A 33 -8.54 5.72 2.66
CA PRO A 33 -7.97 5.16 3.89
C PRO A 33 -8.93 5.35 5.07
N THR A 34 -9.26 4.27 5.77
CA THR A 34 -10.03 4.33 7.02
C THR A 34 -9.19 5.06 8.07
N ARG A 35 -9.78 6.05 8.76
CA ARG A 35 -9.07 6.83 9.78
C ARG A 35 -8.81 6.05 11.06
N ASP A 36 -9.58 5.00 11.28
CA ASP A 36 -9.70 4.34 12.58
C ASP A 36 -8.88 3.04 12.66
N ARG A 37 -8.50 2.47 11.51
CA ARG A 37 -7.90 1.14 11.42
C ARG A 37 -7.06 0.93 10.17
N ASN A 38 -6.06 0.06 10.28
CA ASN A 38 -5.22 -0.35 9.15
C ASN A 38 -5.56 -1.78 8.74
N ILE A 39 -6.30 -1.96 7.64
CA ILE A 39 -6.55 -3.29 7.09
C ILE A 39 -5.22 -3.90 6.67
N VAL A 40 -4.87 -5.06 7.24
CA VAL A 40 -3.64 -5.77 6.89
C VAL A 40 -3.85 -6.65 5.66
N ALA A 41 -2.81 -6.91 4.88
CA ALA A 41 -2.91 -7.76 3.70
C ALA A 41 -3.41 -9.18 4.04
N ALA A 42 -3.07 -9.69 5.22
CA ALA A 42 -3.55 -10.97 5.71
C ALA A 42 -5.07 -11.00 5.98
N ALA A 43 -5.69 -9.83 6.17
CA ALA A 43 -7.14 -9.70 6.34
C ALA A 43 -7.88 -9.79 5.00
N TRP A 44 -7.21 -9.51 3.88
CA TRP A 44 -7.83 -9.56 2.57
C TRP A 44 -7.92 -11.03 2.08
N ILE A 45 -9.14 -11.52 1.94
CA ILE A 45 -9.43 -12.93 1.65
C ILE A 45 -8.86 -13.36 0.30
N GLU A 46 -8.96 -12.49 -0.70
CA GLU A 46 -8.50 -12.76 -2.06
C GLU A 46 -7.04 -12.33 -2.26
N ALA A 47 -6.32 -11.94 -1.19
CA ALA A 47 -4.95 -11.48 -1.30
C ALA A 47 -4.05 -12.53 -1.99
N PRO A 48 -3.33 -12.16 -3.06
CA PRO A 48 -2.40 -13.08 -3.68
C PRO A 48 -1.24 -13.38 -2.73
N PRO A 49 -0.67 -14.60 -2.76
CA PRO A 49 0.43 -14.97 -1.87
C PRO A 49 1.68 -14.10 -2.09
N GLU A 50 1.86 -13.53 -3.29
CA GLU A 50 2.93 -12.58 -3.59
C GLU A 50 2.82 -11.30 -2.77
N LEU A 51 1.60 -10.82 -2.49
CA LEU A 51 1.38 -9.70 -1.57
C LEU A 51 1.85 -10.08 -0.18
N LEU A 52 1.42 -11.24 0.34
CA LEU A 52 1.77 -11.70 1.69
C LEU A 52 3.28 -11.91 1.86
N LYS A 53 3.98 -12.30 0.79
CA LYS A 53 5.43 -12.48 0.76
C LYS A 53 6.23 -11.20 0.46
N LEU A 54 5.57 -10.11 0.06
CA LEU A 54 6.22 -8.85 -0.32
C LEU A 54 7.15 -8.30 0.77
N ALA A 55 6.70 -8.44 2.01
CA ALA A 55 7.39 -8.04 3.22
C ALA A 55 8.48 -9.02 3.68
N ASN A 56 8.45 -10.27 3.21
CA ASN A 56 9.33 -11.34 3.68
C ASN A 56 10.79 -11.14 3.26
N ASP A 57 11.02 -10.43 2.16
CA ASP A 57 12.34 -10.13 1.60
C ASP A 57 12.86 -8.74 2.02
N LEU A 58 12.11 -8.02 2.86
CA LEU A 58 12.53 -6.73 3.41
C LEU A 58 13.25 -6.92 4.76
N PRO A 59 14.35 -6.19 5.02
CA PRO A 59 15.00 -6.22 6.32
C PRO A 59 14.05 -5.65 7.38
N ALA A 60 13.79 -6.47 8.39
CA ALA A 60 12.78 -6.24 9.41
C ALA A 60 13.46 -6.16 10.80
N PRO A 61 14.23 -5.09 11.09
CA PRO A 61 15.09 -5.01 12.27
C PRO A 61 14.31 -5.06 13.60
N ASP A 62 13.07 -4.56 13.59
CA ASP A 62 12.18 -4.48 14.77
C ASP A 62 11.05 -5.52 14.75
N GLY A 63 11.13 -6.55 13.89
CA GLY A 63 10.12 -7.61 13.79
C GLY A 63 9.30 -7.57 12.50
N PRO A 64 8.33 -8.49 12.34
CA PRO A 64 7.69 -8.76 11.05
C PRO A 64 7.01 -7.52 10.47
N LEU A 65 7.37 -7.19 9.22
CA LEU A 65 6.82 -6.05 8.52
C LEU A 65 5.36 -6.30 8.15
N VAL A 66 4.48 -5.46 8.69
CA VAL A 66 3.06 -5.53 8.39
C VAL A 66 2.77 -4.84 7.06
N ILE A 67 2.05 -5.53 6.19
CA ILE A 67 1.59 -4.97 4.93
C ILE A 67 0.21 -4.37 5.17
N VAL A 68 0.08 -3.06 4.97
CA VAL A 68 -1.15 -2.33 5.26
C VAL A 68 -1.77 -1.76 3.97
N TYR A 69 -3.09 -1.82 3.90
CA TYR A 69 -3.85 -1.15 2.85
C TYR A 69 -3.76 0.37 3.03
N LYS A 70 -3.47 1.09 1.95
CA LYS A 70 -3.37 2.55 1.97
C LYS A 70 -4.62 3.20 1.40
N ARG A 71 -4.97 2.88 0.16
CA ARG A 71 -6.06 3.53 -0.59
C ARG A 71 -6.29 2.82 -1.91
N ARG A 72 -7.44 3.12 -2.52
CA ARG A 72 -7.71 2.78 -3.91
C ARG A 72 -7.23 3.89 -4.84
N ILE A 73 -6.71 3.53 -6.00
CA ILE A 73 -6.28 4.42 -7.08
C ILE A 73 -6.92 3.91 -8.37
N GLY A 74 -8.13 4.41 -8.68
CA GLY A 74 -8.92 3.88 -9.80
C GLY A 74 -9.23 2.39 -9.59
N PRO A 75 -8.85 1.50 -10.52
CA PRO A 75 -9.02 0.05 -10.35
C PRO A 75 -7.94 -0.61 -9.46
N TRP A 76 -6.94 0.15 -8.98
CA TRP A 76 -5.81 -0.41 -8.22
C TRP A 76 -5.97 -0.27 -6.72
N LEU A 77 -5.66 -1.33 -5.99
CA LEU A 77 -5.58 -1.38 -4.54
C LEU A 77 -4.12 -1.16 -4.13
N LEU A 78 -3.82 -0.06 -3.46
CA LEU A 78 -2.47 0.26 -3.02
C LEU A 78 -2.19 -0.29 -1.63
N TRP A 79 -1.21 -1.18 -1.54
CA TRP A 79 -0.68 -1.78 -0.33
C TRP A 79 0.74 -1.27 -0.05
N ARG A 80 1.14 -1.25 1.21
CA ARG A 80 2.50 -0.87 1.63
C ARG A 80 3.03 -1.89 2.64
N ALA A 81 4.17 -2.50 2.31
CA ALA A 81 5.04 -3.23 3.23
C ALA A 81 6.13 -2.30 3.75
N GLY A 82 6.33 -2.27 5.07
CA GLY A 82 7.42 -1.52 5.67
C GLY A 82 7.03 -0.19 6.33
N PRO A 83 7.96 0.38 7.11
CA PRO A 83 7.73 1.57 7.91
C PRO A 83 7.40 2.81 7.07
N ALA A 84 6.68 3.77 7.68
CA ALA A 84 6.22 4.96 7.00
C ALA A 84 7.32 5.97 6.63
N ARG A 85 8.49 5.94 7.30
CA ARG A 85 9.56 6.94 7.15
C ARG A 85 10.95 6.34 7.38
N GLY A 86 11.94 6.83 6.64
CA GLY A 86 13.37 6.64 6.91
C GLY A 86 13.96 5.25 6.62
N ALA A 87 13.18 4.34 6.05
CA ALA A 87 13.58 2.97 5.78
C ALA A 87 12.96 2.44 4.48
N ASP A 88 13.43 1.25 4.06
CA ASP A 88 12.98 0.60 2.83
C ASP A 88 11.49 0.25 2.94
N ALA A 89 10.69 0.77 2.01
CA ALA A 89 9.27 0.52 1.93
C ALA A 89 8.90 -0.01 0.54
N ARG A 90 8.11 -1.07 0.47
CA ARG A 90 7.59 -1.60 -0.79
C ARG A 90 6.12 -1.30 -0.89
N TYR A 91 5.73 -0.74 -2.02
CA TYR A 91 4.36 -0.55 -2.42
C TYR A 91 4.00 -1.61 -3.43
N LEU A 92 2.80 -2.19 -3.31
CA LEU A 92 2.25 -3.09 -4.31
C LEU A 92 0.86 -2.59 -4.66
N ALA A 93 0.66 -2.29 -5.93
CA ALA A 93 -0.64 -2.00 -6.49
C ALA A 93 -1.19 -3.27 -7.13
N ILE A 94 -2.37 -3.73 -6.70
CA ILE A 94 -3.03 -4.92 -7.28
C ILE A 94 -4.33 -4.46 -7.93
N ARG A 95 -4.60 -4.91 -9.14
CA ARG A 95 -5.84 -4.56 -9.85
C ARG A 95 -7.01 -5.30 -9.21
N SER A 96 -8.07 -4.57 -8.84
CA SER A 96 -9.22 -5.13 -8.11
C SER A 96 -10.06 -6.11 -8.95
N ASP A 97 -9.97 -6.00 -10.27
CA ASP A 97 -10.70 -6.87 -11.21
C ASP A 97 -9.90 -8.13 -11.60
N ASP A 98 -8.57 -8.08 -11.45
CA ASP A 98 -7.67 -9.18 -11.80
C ASP A 98 -6.42 -9.14 -10.92
N LEU A 99 -6.39 -10.05 -9.97
CA LEU A 99 -5.39 -10.11 -8.91
C LEU A 99 -4.03 -10.62 -9.40
N ALA A 100 -3.97 -11.22 -10.59
CA ALA A 100 -2.72 -11.57 -11.24
C ALA A 100 -1.97 -10.32 -11.71
N VAL A 101 -2.70 -9.24 -12.02
CA VAL A 101 -2.10 -7.98 -12.44
C VAL A 101 -1.74 -7.13 -11.23
N HIS A 102 -0.44 -7.07 -10.97
CA HIS A 102 0.14 -6.31 -9.88
C HIS A 102 1.41 -5.57 -10.31
N SER A 103 1.65 -4.42 -9.70
CA SER A 103 2.80 -3.56 -9.95
C SER A 103 3.48 -3.24 -8.63
N ALA A 104 4.78 -3.53 -8.54
CA ALA A 104 5.58 -3.27 -7.36
C ALA A 104 6.39 -1.98 -7.51
N PHE A 105 6.51 -1.22 -6.42
CA PHE A 105 7.33 -0.04 -6.34
C PHE A 105 8.08 0.00 -5.00
N ARG A 106 9.40 -0.01 -5.06
CA ARG A 106 10.27 0.11 -3.90
C ARG A 106 10.65 1.57 -3.66
N LEU A 107 10.55 2.01 -2.42
CA LEU A 107 11.01 3.30 -1.95
C LEU A 107 12.22 3.07 -1.04
N PHE A 108 13.35 3.66 -1.43
CA PHE A 108 14.61 3.55 -0.70
C PHE A 108 14.67 4.61 0.43
N PRO A 109 15.47 4.38 1.49
CA PRO A 109 15.65 5.34 2.57
C PRO A 109 16.23 6.69 2.10
N ASP A 110 16.96 6.70 0.98
CA ASP A 110 17.50 7.89 0.31
C ASP A 110 16.40 8.78 -0.32
N GLY A 111 15.14 8.32 -0.35
CA GLY A 111 14.01 9.02 -0.97
C GLY A 111 13.87 8.76 -2.47
N SER A 112 14.88 8.13 -3.07
CA SER A 112 14.80 7.51 -4.39
C SER A 112 13.78 6.36 -4.39
N GLY A 113 13.14 6.09 -5.52
CA GLY A 113 12.27 4.92 -5.68
C GLY A 113 12.52 4.21 -6.99
N ASP A 114 12.02 2.99 -7.09
CA ASP A 114 12.15 2.16 -8.27
C ASP A 114 10.97 1.19 -8.35
N GLY A 115 10.24 1.21 -9.46
CA GLY A 115 9.15 0.29 -9.68
C GLY A 115 8.69 0.24 -11.11
N ILE A 116 8.03 -0.85 -11.48
CA ILE A 116 7.47 -1.03 -12.82
C ILE A 116 5.97 -0.73 -12.72
N GLY A 117 5.50 0.19 -13.54
CA GLY A 117 4.08 0.50 -13.68
C GLY A 117 3.36 -0.55 -14.54
N PRO A 118 2.01 -0.56 -14.56
CA PRO A 118 1.25 -1.48 -15.41
C PRO A 118 1.55 -1.38 -16.90
N SER A 119 2.06 -0.24 -17.38
CA SER A 119 2.48 -0.08 -18.77
C SER A 119 3.82 -0.80 -19.09
N GLY A 120 4.44 -1.47 -18.10
CA GLY A 120 5.78 -2.05 -18.23
C GLY A 120 6.91 -1.03 -18.10
N THR A 121 6.60 0.25 -17.92
CA THR A 121 7.59 1.31 -17.78
C THR A 121 8.19 1.31 -16.38
N ARG A 122 9.52 1.44 -16.31
CA ARG A 122 10.25 1.59 -15.05
C ARG A 122 10.23 3.06 -14.61
N HIS A 123 9.74 3.32 -13.41
CA HIS A 123 9.62 4.64 -12.82
C HIS A 123 10.55 4.78 -11.61
N ALA A 124 11.35 5.84 -11.59
CA ALA A 124 12.19 6.20 -10.44
C ALA A 124 11.44 7.07 -9.40
N ARG A 125 10.25 7.57 -9.74
CA ARG A 125 9.46 8.48 -8.91
C ARG A 125 8.10 7.89 -8.59
N PHE A 126 7.74 7.86 -7.30
CA PHE A 126 6.45 7.35 -6.84
C PHE A 126 5.26 8.08 -7.46
N ARG A 127 5.39 9.39 -7.73
CA ARG A 127 4.34 10.16 -8.40
C ARG A 127 4.10 9.67 -9.83
N ALA A 128 5.17 9.51 -10.61
CA ALA A 128 5.08 9.04 -12.01
C ALA A 128 4.48 7.63 -12.07
N TRP A 129 4.90 6.74 -11.17
CA TRP A 129 4.32 5.40 -11.05
C TRP A 129 2.81 5.42 -10.77
N LYS A 130 2.33 6.33 -9.91
CA LYS A 130 0.88 6.49 -9.68
C LYS A 130 0.13 7.05 -10.88
N GLU A 131 0.78 7.89 -11.69
CA GLU A 131 0.18 8.41 -12.92
C GLU A 131 0.02 7.28 -13.94
N ASP A 132 1.01 6.39 -14.05
CA ASP A 132 0.94 5.17 -14.86
C ASP A 132 -0.20 4.24 -14.41
N LEU A 133 -0.35 4.02 -13.09
CA LEU A 133 -1.49 3.27 -12.54
C LEU A 133 -2.86 3.85 -12.94
N LEU A 134 -2.96 5.16 -13.08
CA LEU A 134 -4.20 5.82 -13.50
C LEU A 134 -4.43 5.76 -15.01
N GLY A 135 -3.56 5.09 -15.77
CA GLY A 135 -3.57 5.12 -17.23
C GLY A 135 -3.19 6.50 -17.80
N ARG A 136 -2.47 7.30 -17.01
CA ARG A 136 -1.96 8.63 -17.42
C ARG A 136 -0.48 8.62 -17.76
N GLY A 137 0.21 7.50 -17.50
CA GLY A 137 1.50 7.23 -18.14
C GLY A 137 1.23 6.83 -19.58
N ASP A 138 2.04 7.33 -20.52
CA ASP A 138 1.93 7.08 -21.95
C ASP A 138 1.46 5.64 -22.23
N ALA A 139 0.18 5.51 -22.57
CA ALA A 139 -0.38 4.29 -23.10
C ALA A 139 0.28 4.08 -24.46
N HIS A 140 1.35 3.28 -24.49
CA HIS A 140 1.72 2.64 -25.73
C HIS A 140 0.61 1.63 -26.03
N GLU A 141 -0.31 2.07 -26.88
CA GLU A 141 -1.18 1.25 -27.71
C GLU A 141 -0.46 -0.04 -28.11
N THR A 142 -0.74 -1.15 -27.44
CA THR A 142 -0.48 -2.46 -28.02
C THR A 142 -1.66 -2.77 -28.93
N ALA A 143 -1.56 -2.30 -30.16
CA ALA A 143 -2.25 -2.89 -31.28
C ALA A 143 -1.52 -4.20 -31.66
N ASP A 144 -2.20 -5.33 -31.52
CA ASP A 144 -2.40 -6.39 -32.54
C ASP A 144 -3.24 -7.53 -31.94
#